data_AF-A0A445KQ42-F1
#
_entry.id   AF-A0A445KQ42-F1
#
_cell.length_a   1.000
_cell.length_b   1.000
_cell.length_c   1.000
_cell.angle_alpha   90.00
_cell.angle_beta   90.00
_cell.angle_gamma   90.00
#
_symmetry.space_group_name_H-M   'P 1'
#
loop_
_entity.id
_entity.type
_entity.pdbx_description
1 polymer ?
#
loop_
_entity_poly.entity_id
_entity_poly.type
_entity_poly.pdbx_seq_one_letter_code
_entity_poly.pdbx_strand_id
1 'polypeptide(L)'
;MTSVCEFLYQLYAKAIVLLTYMLIQLIFIIQYLKSDTHPISTTQYLNFIEEKNPTIQFNRRLKAEHIDCRVCLSEFQEGEKVRNLNCRHTFHKDCLDQWLQQYCATCPLCRNQVLPDDVVANYNLLQNQAEYDGNDDQLIFLLSALRGGSTLRRYL
;
A
#
# COMPACT_ATOMS: atom_id res chain seq x y z
N MET A 1 -27.83 -52.33 24.03
CA MET A 1 -26.95 -51.30 24.64
C MET A 1 -25.78 -50.91 23.72
N THR A 2 -25.19 -51.85 22.97
CA THR A 2 -24.07 -51.58 22.04
C THR A 2 -24.43 -50.72 20.81
N SER A 3 -25.58 -50.95 20.18
CA SER A 3 -26.04 -50.18 19.00
C SER A 3 -26.27 -48.68 19.28
N VAL A 4 -26.70 -48.34 20.49
CA VAL A 4 -26.91 -46.93 20.90
C VAL A 4 -25.56 -46.24 21.09
N CYS A 5 -24.58 -46.90 21.71
CA CYS A 5 -23.22 -46.37 21.83
C CYS A 5 -22.55 -46.13 20.47
N GLU A 6 -22.71 -47.05 19.53
CA GLU A 6 -22.15 -46.91 18.19
C GLU A 6 -22.79 -45.74 17.44
N PHE A 7 -24.11 -45.59 17.53
CA PHE A 7 -24.82 -44.47 16.95
C PHE A 7 -24.40 -43.12 17.57
N LEU A 8 -24.27 -43.05 18.89
CA LEU A 8 -23.81 -41.85 19.59
C LEU A 8 -22.36 -41.49 19.22
N TYR A 9 -21.48 -42.48 19.07
CA TYR A 9 -20.12 -42.26 18.60
C TYR A 9 -20.08 -41.70 17.17
N GLN A 10 -20.89 -42.26 16.27
CA GLN A 10 -21.00 -41.79 14.88
C GLN A 10 -21.55 -40.37 14.78
N LEU A 11 -22.54 -40.02 15.61
CA LEU A 11 -23.06 -38.66 15.70
C LEU A 11 -22.01 -37.69 16.24
N TYR A 12 -21.30 -38.08 17.29
CA TYR A 12 -20.24 -37.28 17.89
C TYR A 12 -19.09 -37.01 16.92
N ALA A 13 -18.62 -38.03 16.19
CA ALA A 13 -17.57 -37.90 15.19
C ALA A 13 -17.97 -36.94 14.06
N LYS A 14 -19.20 -37.02 13.55
CA LYS A 14 -19.72 -36.11 12.52
C LYS A 14 -19.86 -34.68 13.04
N ALA A 15 -20.32 -34.52 14.29
CA ALA A 15 -20.42 -33.20 14.91
C ALA A 15 -19.04 -32.54 15.04
N ILE A 16 -18.01 -33.29 15.45
CA ILE A 16 -16.63 -32.77 15.51
C ILE A 16 -16.16 -32.31 14.13
N VAL A 17 -16.33 -33.13 13.09
CA VAL A 17 -15.88 -32.79 11.73
C VAL A 17 -16.59 -31.54 11.20
N LEU A 18 -17.89 -31.39 11.48
CA LEU A 18 -18.63 -30.19 11.09
C LEU A 18 -18.17 -28.96 11.86
N LEU A 19 -17.94 -29.08 13.17
CA LEU A 19 -17.45 -27.98 13.99
C LEU A 19 -16.05 -27.54 13.57
N THR A 20 -15.15 -28.48 13.30
CA THR A 20 -13.79 -28.13 12.83
C THR A 20 -13.82 -27.50 11.45
N TYR A 21 -14.68 -27.99 10.53
CA TYR A 21 -14.89 -27.35 9.23
C TYR A 21 -15.40 -25.91 9.37
N MET A 22 -16.40 -25.68 10.22
CA MET A 22 -16.94 -24.34 10.48
C MET A 22 -15.90 -23.40 11.10
N LEU A 23 -15.05 -23.91 12.00
CA LEU A 23 -13.95 -23.14 12.57
C LEU A 23 -12.88 -22.80 11.52
N ILE A 24 -12.52 -23.74 10.64
CA ILE A 24 -11.57 -23.50 9.55
C ILE A 24 -12.12 -22.44 8.59
N GLN A 25 -13.39 -22.55 8.20
CA GLN A 25 -14.05 -21.55 7.35
C GLN A 25 -14.09 -20.17 8.03
N LEU A 26 -14.39 -20.13 9.33
CA LEU A 26 -14.39 -18.89 10.10
C LEU A 26 -12.98 -18.28 10.19
N ILE A 27 -11.94 -19.10 10.38
CA ILE A 27 -10.54 -18.63 10.35
C ILE A 27 -10.18 -18.09 8.97
N PHE A 28 -10.58 -18.77 7.89
CA PHE A 28 -10.33 -18.31 6.52
C PHE A 28 -11.05 -16.99 6.22
N ILE A 29 -12.30 -16.84 6.68
CA ILE A 29 -13.07 -15.59 6.58
C ILE A 29 -12.40 -14.49 7.40
N ILE A 30 -11.97 -14.76 8.64
CA ILE A 30 -11.23 -13.78 9.45
C ILE A 30 -9.91 -13.39 8.79
N GLN A 31 -9.18 -14.34 8.20
CA GLN A 31 -7.95 -14.07 7.47
C GLN A 31 -8.20 -13.29 6.19
N TYR A 32 -9.32 -13.53 5.50
CA TYR A 32 -9.73 -12.79 4.32
C TYR A 32 -10.19 -11.38 4.65
N LEU A 33 -10.95 -11.20 5.73
CA LEU A 33 -11.35 -9.88 6.24
C LEU A 33 -10.17 -9.11 6.84
N LYS A 34 -9.21 -9.81 7.46
CA LYS A 34 -7.93 -9.23 7.92
C LYS A 34 -6.93 -9.06 6.78
N SER A 35 -7.16 -9.70 5.64
CA SER A 35 -6.53 -9.35 4.37
C SER A 35 -7.15 -8.06 3.83
N ASP A 36 -7.26 -7.07 4.71
CA ASP A 36 -6.93 -5.70 4.38
C ASP A 36 -5.56 -5.78 3.69
N THR A 37 -5.62 -5.80 2.36
CA THR A 37 -4.66 -5.06 1.55
C THR A 37 -4.69 -3.64 2.10
N HIS A 38 -4.02 -3.38 3.23
CA HIS A 38 -3.75 -2.03 3.68
C HIS A 38 -2.77 -1.50 2.66
N PRO A 39 -3.29 -0.76 1.69
CA PRO A 39 -2.49 -0.38 0.56
C PRO A 39 -1.60 0.76 1.10
N ILE A 40 -0.29 0.65 0.90
CA ILE A 40 0.74 1.44 1.60
C ILE A 40 0.40 2.93 1.47
N SER A 41 0.00 3.58 2.57
CA SER A 41 -0.34 5.01 2.57
C SER A 41 0.78 5.85 1.94
N THR A 42 0.45 6.96 1.27
CA THR A 42 1.41 7.88 0.66
C THR A 42 2.52 8.31 1.64
N THR A 43 2.20 8.43 2.93
CA THR A 43 3.20 8.74 3.98
C THR A 43 4.17 7.57 4.20
N GLN A 44 3.68 6.34 4.18
CA GLN A 44 4.48 5.13 4.33
C GLN A 44 5.35 4.88 3.08
N TYR A 45 4.85 5.20 1.88
CA TYR A 45 5.63 5.15 0.64
C TYR A 45 6.78 6.17 0.64
N LEU A 46 6.51 7.41 1.05
CA LEU A 46 7.54 8.46 1.19
C LEU A 46 8.60 8.12 2.25
N ASN A 47 8.18 7.55 3.38
CA ASN A 47 9.12 7.07 4.40
C ASN A 47 10.04 5.97 3.85
N PHE A 48 9.51 5.06 3.04
CA PHE A 48 10.29 4.01 2.42
C PHE A 48 11.30 4.57 1.40
N ILE A 49 10.94 5.62 0.65
CA ILE A 49 11.87 6.35 -0.21
C ILE A 49 12.98 7.01 0.61
N GLU A 50 12.65 7.66 1.73
CA GLU A 50 13.62 8.33 2.59
C GLU A 50 14.60 7.34 3.24
N GLU A 51 14.10 6.17 3.66
CA GLU A 51 14.94 5.10 4.22
C GLU A 51 15.93 4.54 3.18
N LYS A 52 15.46 4.31 1.95
CA LYS A 52 16.28 3.75 0.87
C LYS A 52 17.21 4.77 0.23
N ASN A 53 16.78 6.03 0.14
CA ASN A 53 17.50 7.12 -0.53
C ASN A 53 17.45 8.36 0.39
N PRO A 54 18.36 8.45 1.38
CA PRO A 54 18.32 9.53 2.35
C PRO A 54 18.57 10.89 1.69
N THR A 55 17.87 11.91 2.18
CA THR A 55 18.11 13.29 1.78
C THR A 55 19.48 13.76 2.26
N ILE A 56 20.29 14.26 1.33
CA ILE A 56 21.57 14.91 1.62
C ILE A 56 21.51 16.38 1.20
N GLN A 57 22.33 17.21 1.81
CA GLN A 57 22.53 18.59 1.35
C GLN A 57 23.58 18.60 0.24
N PHE A 58 23.29 19.30 -0.85
CA PHE A 58 24.23 19.47 -1.94
C PHE A 58 25.40 20.33 -1.48
N ASN A 59 26.61 19.82 -1.68
CA ASN A 59 27.85 20.52 -1.42
C ASN A 59 28.70 20.52 -2.70
N ARG A 60 28.88 21.70 -3.29
CA ARG A 60 29.59 21.89 -4.56
C ARG A 60 31.05 21.43 -4.49
N ARG A 61 31.66 21.42 -3.30
CA ARG A 61 33.05 20.99 -3.12
C ARG A 61 33.22 19.47 -3.16
N LEU A 62 32.16 18.71 -2.89
CA LEU A 62 32.19 17.25 -2.81
C LEU A 62 31.73 16.56 -4.10
N LYS A 63 30.94 17.24 -4.95
CA LYS A 63 30.43 16.68 -6.21
C LYS A 63 31.01 17.42 -7.42
N ALA A 64 31.90 16.74 -8.14
CA ALA A 64 32.55 17.25 -9.34
C ALA A 64 31.82 16.89 -10.66
N GLU A 65 30.90 15.92 -10.62
CA GLU A 65 30.19 15.43 -11.81
C GLU A 65 28.68 15.70 -11.68
N HIS A 66 28.13 16.41 -12.68
CA HIS A 66 26.73 16.81 -12.83
C HIS A 66 26.16 17.70 -11.71
N ILE A 67 26.15 19.01 -12.00
CA ILE A 67 25.64 20.08 -11.13
C ILE A 67 24.18 20.44 -11.43
N ASP A 68 23.49 19.69 -12.27
CA ASP A 68 22.12 19.98 -12.69
C ASP A 68 21.14 18.84 -12.42
N CYS A 69 19.93 19.19 -11.99
CA CYS A 69 18.84 18.24 -11.88
C CYS A 69 18.21 17.99 -13.24
N ARG A 70 18.22 16.75 -13.72
CA ARG A 70 17.68 16.41 -15.04
C ARG A 70 16.14 16.35 -15.11
N VAL A 71 15.45 16.54 -13.99
CA VAL A 71 13.98 16.58 -13.93
C VAL A 71 13.48 18.01 -14.09
N CYS A 72 14.01 18.96 -13.31
CA CYS A 72 13.62 20.38 -13.39
C CYS A 72 14.53 21.22 -14.29
N LEU A 73 15.65 20.65 -14.76
CA LEU A 73 16.68 21.30 -15.59
C LEU A 73 17.39 22.49 -14.91
N SER A 74 17.30 22.58 -13.58
CA SER A 74 17.94 23.61 -12.78
C SER A 74 19.25 23.14 -12.16
N GLU A 75 20.21 24.05 -12.02
CA GLU A 75 21.46 23.79 -11.27
C GLU A 75 21.21 23.61 -9.78
N PHE A 76 22.00 22.74 -9.14
CA PHE A 76 22.01 22.55 -7.70
C PHE A 76 22.71 23.72 -6.99
N GLN A 77 22.05 24.27 -5.98
CA GLN A 77 22.62 25.28 -5.10
C GLN A 77 23.17 24.67 -3.82
N GLU A 78 24.15 25.35 -3.21
CA GLU A 78 24.76 24.91 -1.95
C GLU A 78 23.69 24.81 -0.84
N GLY A 79 23.63 23.68 -0.16
CA GLY A 79 22.65 23.43 0.91
C GLY A 79 21.29 22.92 0.42
N GLU A 80 21.06 22.81 -0.88
CA GLU A 80 19.80 22.25 -1.40
C GLU A 80 19.65 20.77 -1.05
N LYS A 81 18.40 20.35 -0.81
CA LYS A 81 18.06 18.96 -0.52
C LYS A 81 18.08 18.15 -1.81
N VAL A 82 19.05 17.25 -1.92
CA VAL A 82 19.20 16.34 -3.06
C VAL A 82 19.20 14.90 -2.58
N ARG A 83 18.85 13.97 -3.47
CA ARG A 83 18.98 12.53 -3.25
C ARG A 83 19.92 11.94 -4.27
N ASN A 84 20.76 11.01 -3.81
CA ASN A 84 21.61 10.21 -4.67
C ASN A 84 21.03 8.80 -4.76
N LEU A 85 20.77 8.33 -5.97
CA LEU A 85 20.29 6.97 -6.20
C LEU A 85 21.45 5.97 -6.21
N ASN A 86 21.14 4.69 -6.01
CA ASN A 86 22.15 3.61 -6.12
C ASN A 86 22.84 3.55 -7.50
N CYS A 87 22.19 4.08 -8.54
CA CYS A 87 22.77 4.24 -9.87
C CYS A 87 23.71 5.46 -10.03
N ARG A 88 24.03 6.16 -8.93
CA ARG A 88 24.89 7.37 -8.84
C ARG A 88 24.33 8.65 -9.46
N HIS A 89 23.08 8.64 -9.92
CA HIS A 89 22.41 9.84 -10.40
C HIS A 89 21.83 10.65 -9.23
N THR A 90 22.02 11.98 -9.29
CA THR A 90 21.56 12.93 -8.28
C THR A 90 20.38 13.75 -8.80
N PHE A 91 19.38 13.97 -7.96
CA PHE A 91 18.21 14.80 -8.25
C PHE A 91 17.81 15.61 -7.02
N HIS A 92 17.03 16.68 -7.18
CA HIS A 92 16.39 17.34 -6.04
C HIS A 92 15.46 16.36 -5.34
N LYS A 93 15.37 16.50 -4.02
CA LYS A 93 14.48 15.70 -3.17
C LYS A 93 13.06 15.67 -3.74
N ASP A 94 12.50 16.85 -3.95
CA ASP A 94 11.11 17.04 -4.34
C ASP A 94 10.86 16.57 -5.79
N CYS A 95 11.82 16.84 -6.70
CA CYS A 95 11.72 16.37 -8.08
C CYS A 95 11.74 14.85 -8.21
N LEU A 96 12.58 14.18 -7.41
CA LEU A 96 12.62 12.72 -7.40
C LEU A 96 11.38 12.13 -6.76
N ASP A 97 10.90 12.69 -5.63
CA ASP A 97 9.68 12.21 -4.96
C ASP A 97 8.46 12.30 -5.89
N GLN A 98 8.29 13.44 -6.56
CA GLN A 98 7.21 13.62 -7.51
C GLN A 98 7.33 12.65 -8.70
N TRP A 99 8.54 12.41 -9.20
CA TRP A 99 8.77 11.47 -10.30
C TRP A 99 8.38 10.03 -9.93
N LEU A 100 8.81 9.57 -8.73
CA LEU A 100 8.52 8.23 -8.23
C LEU A 100 7.03 8.02 -7.98
N GLN A 101 6.32 9.07 -7.54
CA GLN A 101 4.87 9.04 -7.34
C GLN A 101 4.06 9.06 -8.65
N GLN A 102 4.44 9.90 -9.61
CA GLN A 102 3.58 10.21 -10.76
C GLN A 102 3.83 9.34 -11.99
N TYR A 103 5.07 8.93 -12.23
CA TYR A 103 5.46 8.34 -13.51
C TYR A 103 5.94 6.91 -13.33
N CYS A 104 7.08 6.73 -12.67
CA CYS A 104 7.73 5.44 -12.54
C CYS A 104 8.65 5.44 -11.32
N ALA A 105 8.70 4.32 -10.60
CA ALA A 105 9.66 4.08 -9.53
C ALA A 105 11.09 3.74 -10.01
N THR A 106 11.51 4.39 -11.10
CA THR A 106 12.77 4.15 -11.81
C THR A 106 13.55 5.44 -11.96
N CYS A 107 14.87 5.35 -12.09
CA CYS A 107 15.72 6.51 -12.33
C CYS A 107 15.35 7.21 -13.66
N PRO A 108 15.14 8.55 -13.67
CA PRO A 108 14.86 9.31 -14.89
C PRO A 108 15.93 9.20 -15.99
N LEU A 109 17.19 8.88 -15.62
CA LEU A 109 18.32 8.86 -16.54
C LEU A 109 18.64 7.46 -17.09
N CYS A 110 18.73 6.46 -16.22
CA CYS A 110 19.14 5.11 -16.63
C CYS A 110 18.04 4.05 -16.53
N ARG A 111 16.84 4.42 -16.05
CA ARG A 111 15.70 3.51 -15.84
C ARG A 111 15.96 2.35 -14.86
N ASN A 112 17.06 2.36 -14.11
CA ASN A 112 17.28 1.41 -13.03
C ASN A 112 16.17 1.56 -11.98
N GLN A 113 15.67 0.43 -11.48
CA GLN A 113 14.69 0.42 -10.39
C GLN A 113 15.24 1.12 -9.15
N VAL A 114 14.44 2.02 -8.59
CA VAL A 114 14.75 2.76 -7.35
C VAL A 114 14.06 2.11 -6.16
N LEU A 115 12.88 1.55 -6.39
CA LEU A 115 12.06 0.86 -5.38
C LEU A 115 11.74 -0.57 -5.84
N PRO A 116 11.47 -1.49 -4.90
CA PRO A 116 11.00 -2.84 -5.19
C PRO A 116 9.63 -2.84 -5.89
N ASP A 117 9.43 -3.77 -6.81
CA ASP A 117 8.19 -3.87 -7.61
C ASP A 117 6.95 -4.11 -6.74
N ASP A 118 7.07 -4.82 -5.61
CA ASP A 118 5.96 -5.08 -4.68
C ASP A 118 5.46 -3.80 -3.99
N VAL A 119 6.38 -2.91 -3.59
CA VAL A 119 6.04 -1.62 -2.96
C VAL A 119 5.33 -0.71 -3.96
N VAL A 120 5.83 -0.70 -5.21
CA VAL A 120 5.30 0.12 -6.29
C VAL A 120 3.93 -0.38 -6.74
N ALA A 121 3.75 -1.70 -6.87
CA ALA A 121 2.46 -2.30 -7.18
C ALA A 121 1.41 -1.95 -6.10
N ASN A 122 1.77 -2.06 -4.83
CA ASN A 122 0.87 -1.71 -3.72
C ASN A 122 0.49 -0.23 -3.71
N TYR A 123 1.42 0.68 -4.02
CA TYR A 123 1.12 2.11 -4.13
C TYR A 123 0.23 2.45 -5.34
N ASN A 124 0.49 1.84 -6.49
CA ASN A 124 -0.33 2.03 -7.70
C ASN A 124 -1.76 1.51 -7.52
N LEU A 125 -1.94 0.38 -6.83
CA LEU A 125 -3.27 -0.12 -6.46
C LEU A 125 -4.05 0.92 -5.64
N LEU A 126 -3.35 1.58 -4.71
CA LEU A 126 -3.89 2.66 -3.89
C LEU A 126 -4.35 3.86 -4.72
N GLN A 127 -3.48 4.33 -5.63
CA GLN A 127 -3.76 5.49 -6.46
C GLN A 127 -4.94 5.22 -7.41
N ASN A 128 -4.99 4.03 -8.00
CA ASN A 128 -6.11 3.60 -8.85
C ASN A 128 -7.42 3.44 -8.04
N GLN A 129 -7.34 3.00 -6.78
CA GLN A 129 -8.50 2.96 -5.88
C GLN A 129 -8.99 4.36 -5.52
N ALA A 130 -8.10 5.33 -5.33
CA ALA A 130 -8.44 6.73 -5.09
C ALA A 130 -8.98 7.46 -6.33
N GLU A 131 -8.57 7.06 -7.54
CA GLU A 131 -9.11 7.57 -8.81
C GLU A 131 -10.45 6.92 -9.18
N TYR A 132 -10.79 5.76 -8.62
CA TYR A 132 -12.12 5.17 -8.68
C TYR A 132 -13.00 5.71 -7.53
N ASP A 133 -13.23 7.02 -7.51
CA ASP A 133 -14.38 7.66 -6.83
C ASP A 133 -15.70 7.43 -7.60
N GLY A 134 -15.68 6.45 -8.51
CA GLY A 134 -16.87 5.94 -9.16
C GLY A 134 -17.62 5.05 -8.19
N ASN A 135 -18.51 5.66 -7.39
CA ASN A 135 -19.72 5.05 -6.81
C ASN A 135 -19.61 4.49 -5.37
N ASP A 136 -19.15 5.32 -4.44
CA ASP A 136 -19.46 5.13 -3.01
C ASP A 136 -20.97 5.25 -2.72
N ASP A 137 -21.73 5.84 -3.64
CA ASP A 137 -23.19 5.91 -3.53
C ASP A 137 -23.85 4.52 -3.52
N GLN A 138 -23.41 3.56 -4.35
CA GLN A 138 -24.04 2.23 -4.35
C GLN A 138 -23.57 1.34 -3.20
N LEU A 139 -22.31 1.43 -2.75
CA LEU A 139 -21.84 0.66 -1.59
C LEU A 139 -22.42 1.20 -0.27
N ILE A 140 -22.47 2.52 -0.09
CA ILE A 140 -23.13 3.15 1.07
C ILE A 140 -24.65 2.92 1.02
N PHE A 141 -25.26 2.94 -0.16
CA PHE A 141 -26.68 2.62 -0.33
C PHE A 141 -27.00 1.16 0.02
N LEU A 142 -26.17 0.20 -0.41
CA LEU A 142 -26.36 -1.21 -0.05
C LEU A 142 -26.11 -1.46 1.45
N LEU A 143 -25.10 -0.82 2.05
CA LEU A 143 -24.83 -0.92 3.48
C LEU A 143 -25.92 -0.24 4.35
N SER A 144 -26.51 0.85 3.88
CA SER A 144 -27.64 1.53 4.55
C SER A 144 -28.97 0.79 4.37
N ALA A 145 -29.20 0.14 3.23
CA ALA A 145 -30.35 -0.72 3.00
C ALA A 145 -30.29 -2.02 3.85
N LEU A 146 -29.08 -2.56 4.08
CA LEU A 146 -28.87 -3.72 4.95
C LEU A 146 -28.94 -3.37 6.45
N ARG A 147 -28.54 -2.16 6.83
CA ARG A 147 -28.67 -1.63 8.19
C ARG A 147 -30.02 -0.93 8.35
N GLY A 148 -31.10 -1.70 8.20
CA GLY A 148 -32.44 -1.23 8.52
C GLY A 148 -32.54 -0.77 9.99
N GLY A 149 -32.76 0.55 10.18
CA GLY A 149 -33.34 1.10 11.40
C GLY A 149 -32.43 2.04 12.22
N SER A 150 -32.88 3.31 12.29
CA SER A 150 -32.55 4.35 13.28
C SER A 150 -31.16 5.01 13.21
N THR A 151 -31.10 6.18 12.55
CA THR A 151 -30.84 7.50 13.17
C THR A 151 -30.46 8.53 12.09
N LEU A 152 -31.45 9.24 11.55
CA LEU A 152 -31.23 10.51 10.83
C LEU A 152 -31.67 11.64 11.76
N ARG A 153 -30.70 12.25 12.45
CA ARG A 153 -30.89 13.60 12.99
C ARG A 153 -29.57 14.34 13.07
N ARG A 154 -29.59 15.54 12.50
CA ARG A 154 -28.57 16.62 12.51
C ARG A 154 -27.47 16.42 11.48
N TYR A 155 -27.58 17.11 10.36
CA TYR A 155 -26.81 18.34 10.09
C TYR A 155 -27.62 19.19 9.08
N LEU A 156 -28.40 20.12 9.64
CA LEU A 156 -28.60 21.45 9.07
C LEU A 156 -27.55 22.34 9.73
#